data_AF-A0A366I6A0-F1
#
_entry.id   AF-A0A366I6A0-F1
#
_cell.length_a   1.000
_cell.length_b   1.000
_cell.length_c   1.000
_cell.angle_alpha   90.00
_cell.angle_beta   90.00
_cell.angle_gamma   90.00
#
_symmetry.space_group_name_H-M   'P 1'
#
loop_
_entity.id
_entity.type
_entity.pdbx_description
1 polymer ?
#
loop_
_entity_poly.entity_id
_entity_poly.type
_entity_poly.pdbx_seq_one_letter_code
_entity_poly.pdbx_strand_id
1 'polypeptide(L)'
;MENQGERFSHFIWSFVDHQPLMNRPASLAEVPAKTAASDAMSKALKKRGFKFIGSTICYAFMQAAGLVNDHTIDCFRHQETET
;
A
#
# COMPACT_ATOMS: atom_id res chain seq x y z
N MET A 1 -0.73 -1.03 19.33
CA MET A 1 -0.01 0.06 18.64
C MET A 1 -0.42 1.39 19.27
N GLU A 2 -1.64 1.88 19.05
CA GLU A 2 -2.10 3.19 19.54
C GLU A 2 -1.93 3.38 21.06
N ASN A 3 -2.41 2.43 21.86
CA ASN A 3 -2.27 2.46 23.34
C ASN A 3 -0.80 2.38 23.83
N GLN A 4 0.15 2.13 22.93
CA GLN A 4 1.58 2.07 23.20
C GLN A 4 2.33 3.25 22.56
N GLY A 5 1.61 4.28 22.08
CA GLY A 5 2.18 5.51 21.50
C GLY A 5 2.54 5.42 20.01
N GLU A 6 2.32 4.28 19.36
CA GLU A 6 2.57 4.12 17.91
C GLU A 6 1.27 4.35 17.12
N ARG A 7 1.21 5.46 16.38
CA ARG A 7 0.08 5.78 15.50
C ARG A 7 0.03 4.83 14.30
N PHE A 8 -1.09 4.17 14.09
CA PHE A 8 -1.28 3.19 13.00
C PHE A 8 -1.09 3.84 11.63
N SER A 9 -1.67 5.03 11.41
CA SER A 9 -1.52 5.74 10.14
C SER A 9 -0.06 6.07 9.86
N HIS A 10 0.67 6.62 10.84
CA HIS A 10 2.09 6.93 10.68
C HIS A 10 2.90 5.67 10.36
N PHE A 11 2.64 4.56 11.06
CA PHE A 11 3.30 3.28 10.80
C PHE A 11 2.99 2.72 9.40
N ILE A 12 1.74 2.81 8.94
CA ILE A 12 1.35 2.33 7.61
C ILE A 12 1.99 3.19 6.51
N TRP A 13 1.96 4.52 6.64
CA TRP A 13 2.55 5.43 5.67
C TRP A 13 4.08 5.37 5.62
N SER A 14 4.75 4.87 6.67
CA SER A 14 6.21 4.71 6.64
C SER A 14 6.70 3.64 5.66
N PHE A 15 5.83 2.77 5.13
CA PHE A 15 6.20 1.79 4.10
C PHE A 15 6.30 2.39 2.68
N VAL A 16 5.93 3.65 2.52
CA VAL A 16 6.00 4.42 1.27
C VAL A 16 6.64 5.78 1.51
N ASP A 17 7.53 5.89 2.50
CA ASP A 17 8.20 7.15 2.86
C ASP A 17 7.24 8.34 3.04
N HIS A 18 6.04 8.06 3.55
CA HIS A 18 4.97 9.02 3.76
C HIS A 18 4.49 9.76 2.50
N GLN A 19 4.71 9.20 1.31
CA GLN A 19 4.24 9.73 0.04
C GLN A 19 3.61 8.61 -0.80
N PRO A 20 2.50 8.83 -1.52
CA PRO A 20 1.95 7.80 -2.38
C PRO A 20 2.93 7.42 -3.50
N LEU A 21 3.04 6.13 -3.80
CA LEU A 21 3.83 5.64 -4.94
C LEU A 21 3.00 5.69 -6.22
N MET A 22 3.50 6.40 -7.24
CA MET A 22 2.82 6.58 -8.53
C MET A 22 3.39 5.63 -9.58
N ASN A 23 2.73 4.50 -9.82
CA ASN A 23 3.27 3.44 -10.70
C ASN A 23 2.89 3.61 -12.19
N ARG A 24 1.80 4.32 -12.50
CA ARG A 24 1.34 4.63 -13.87
C ARG A 24 1.28 3.42 -14.83
N PRO A 25 0.64 2.31 -14.45
CA PRO A 25 0.55 1.12 -15.31
C PRO A 25 -0.26 1.42 -16.58
N ALA A 26 0.18 0.93 -17.74
CA ALA A 26 -0.58 1.08 -18.98
C ALA A 26 -1.74 0.07 -19.07
N SER A 27 -1.67 -1.03 -18.33
CA SER A 27 -2.71 -2.06 -18.27
C SER A 27 -2.70 -2.80 -16.92
N LEU A 28 -3.79 -3.49 -16.60
CA LEU A 28 -3.89 -4.28 -15.36
C LEU A 28 -2.82 -5.40 -15.27
N ALA A 29 -2.32 -5.88 -16.41
CA ALA A 29 -1.27 -6.91 -16.45
C ALA A 29 0.08 -6.44 -15.89
N GLU A 30 0.30 -5.12 -15.85
CA GLU A 30 1.51 -4.51 -15.28
C GLU A 30 1.41 -4.29 -13.77
N VAL A 31 0.20 -4.39 -13.20
CA VAL A 31 -0.03 -4.23 -11.75
C VAL A 31 0.42 -5.51 -11.03
N PRO A 32 1.43 -5.45 -10.15
CA PRO A 32 1.91 -6.64 -9.47
C PRO A 32 0.90 -7.11 -8.40
N ALA A 33 0.89 -8.42 -8.10
CA ALA A 33 0.07 -8.94 -7.00
C ALA A 33 0.65 -8.66 -5.60
N LYS A 34 1.93 -8.27 -5.53
CA LYS A 34 2.67 -7.93 -4.31
C LYS A 34 3.96 -7.18 -4.65
N THR A 35 4.53 -6.46 -3.69
CA THR A 35 5.79 -5.71 -3.81
C THR A 35 6.71 -5.96 -2.62
N ALA A 36 7.95 -5.49 -2.70
CA ALA A 36 8.87 -5.52 -1.57
C ALA A 36 8.32 -4.74 -0.35
N ALA A 37 7.62 -3.62 -0.60
CA ALA A 37 6.97 -2.84 0.44
C ALA A 37 5.82 -3.61 1.11
N SER A 38 4.98 -4.33 0.34
CA SER A 38 3.91 -5.14 0.92
C SER A 38 4.44 -6.37 1.68
N ASP A 39 5.58 -6.94 1.24
CA ASP A 39 6.27 -8.01 1.97
C ASP A 39 6.77 -7.50 3.34
N ALA A 40 7.37 -6.31 3.37
CA ALA A 40 7.83 -5.66 4.60
C ALA A 40 6.66 -5.34 5.54
N MET A 41 5.58 -4.79 5.00
CA MET A 41 4.35 -4.48 5.76
C MET A 41 3.74 -5.74 6.36
N SER A 42 3.58 -6.81 5.56
CA SER A 42 3.07 -8.11 6.02
C SER A 42 3.88 -8.65 7.19
N LYS A 43 5.21 -8.63 7.09
CA LYS A 43 6.11 -9.09 8.15
C LYS A 43 5.98 -8.23 9.42
N ALA A 44 5.93 -6.91 9.28
CA ALA A 44 5.85 -5.99 10.41
C ALA A 44 4.49 -6.04 11.14
N LEU A 45 3.39 -6.22 10.40
CA LEU A 45 2.05 -6.40 10.96
C LEU A 45 1.91 -7.76 11.65
N LYS A 46 2.44 -8.84 11.06
CA LYS A 46 2.49 -10.17 11.71
C LYS A 46 3.24 -10.11 13.04
N LYS A 47 4.37 -9.39 13.11
CA LYS A 47 5.13 -9.18 14.35
C LYS A 47 4.30 -8.44 15.42
N ARG A 48 3.36 -7.59 15.01
CA ARG A 48 2.43 -6.85 15.88
C ARG A 48 1.14 -7.63 16.19
N GLY A 49 1.06 -8.90 15.79
CA GLY A 49 -0.04 -9.79 16.16
C GLY A 49 -1.20 -9.85 15.14
N PHE A 50 -1.15 -9.07 14.06
CA PHE A 50 -2.18 -9.12 13.02
C PHE A 50 -2.21 -10.50 12.34
N LYS A 51 -3.41 -10.95 11.97
CA LYS A 51 -3.69 -12.25 11.34
C LYS A 51 -4.29 -12.04 9.96
N PHE A 52 -4.23 -13.07 9.11
CA PHE A 52 -4.71 -13.00 7.71
C PHE A 52 -4.14 -11.80 6.94
N ILE A 53 -2.86 -11.52 7.14
CA ILE A 53 -2.18 -10.34 6.60
C ILE A 53 -1.03 -10.76 5.68
N GLY A 54 -1.33 -11.57 4.66
CA GLY A 54 -0.37 -11.98 3.63
C GLY A 54 0.08 -10.79 2.77
N SER A 55 1.22 -10.92 2.07
CA SER A 55 1.77 -9.81 1.27
C SER A 55 0.80 -9.31 0.20
N THR A 56 0.08 -10.20 -0.48
CA THR A 56 -0.98 -9.83 -1.44
C THR A 56 -2.12 -9.05 -0.78
N ILE A 57 -2.51 -9.41 0.44
CA ILE A 57 -3.53 -8.67 1.20
C ILE A 57 -2.99 -7.28 1.58
N CYS A 58 -1.73 -7.19 2.00
CA CYS A 58 -1.08 -5.90 2.26
C CYS A 58 -1.02 -5.03 1.00
N TYR A 59 -0.67 -5.59 -0.16
CA TYR A 59 -0.60 -4.80 -1.38
C TYR A 59 -1.98 -4.32 -1.83
N ALA A 60 -2.99 -5.19 -1.77
CA ALA A 60 -4.38 -4.79 -2.02
C ALA A 60 -4.85 -3.69 -1.06
N PHE A 61 -4.46 -3.75 0.21
CA PHE A 61 -4.72 -2.69 1.18
C PHE A 61 -3.97 -1.40 0.83
N MET A 62 -2.71 -1.47 0.42
CA MET A 62 -1.92 -0.30 0.01
C MET A 62 -2.56 0.42 -1.19
N GLN A 63 -3.06 -0.33 -2.17
CA GLN A 63 -3.80 0.21 -3.31
C GLN A 63 -5.10 0.87 -2.84
N ALA A 64 -5.90 0.18 -2.03
CA ALA A 64 -7.21 0.67 -1.59
C ALA A 64 -7.13 1.91 -0.67
N ALA A 65 -6.08 1.99 0.15
CA ALA A 65 -5.87 3.08 1.10
C ALA A 65 -5.06 4.26 0.50
N GLY A 66 -4.67 4.20 -0.78
CA GLY A 66 -3.97 5.27 -1.47
C GLY A 66 -2.49 5.41 -1.12
N LEU A 67 -1.87 4.37 -0.56
CA LEU A 67 -0.41 4.31 -0.42
C LEU A 67 0.28 4.11 -1.78
N VAL A 68 -0.45 3.51 -2.72
CA VAL A 68 -0.02 3.29 -4.10
C VAL A 68 -1.15 3.71 -5.03
N ASN A 69 -0.82 4.48 -6.05
CA ASN A 69 -1.70 4.76 -7.18
C ASN A 69 -1.39 3.79 -8.32
N ASP A 70 -2.20 2.74 -8.41
CA ASP A 70 -2.19 1.73 -9.47
C ASP A 70 -3.38 1.89 -10.45
N HIS A 71 -4.05 3.05 -10.44
CA HIS A 71 -4.98 3.35 -11.53
C HIS A 71 -4.23 3.30 -12.86
N THR A 72 -4.76 2.56 -13.83
CA THR A 72 -4.20 2.55 -15.18
C THR A 72 -4.25 3.94 -15.79
N ILE A 73 -3.29 4.26 -16.67
CA ILE A 73 -3.16 5.62 -17.23
C ILE A 73 -4.37 6.08 -18.05
N ASP A 74 -5.22 5.15 -18.50
CA ASP A 74 -6.48 5.40 -19.20
C ASP A 74 -7.69 5.55 -18.27
N CYS A 75 -7.53 5.30 -16.96
CA CYS A 75 -8.56 5.49 -15.97
C CYS A 75 -8.81 6.99 -15.73
N PHE A 76 -10.08 7.41 -15.78
CA PHE A 76 -10.46 8.82 -15.54
C PHE A 76 -10.03 9.37 -14.17
N ARG A 77 -9.74 8.49 -13.21
CA ARG A 77 -9.27 8.87 -11.86
C ARG A 77 -7.76 8.91 -11.71
N HIS A 78 -6.99 8.48 -12.71
CA HIS A 78 -5.53 8.41 -12.61
C HIS A 78 -4.93 9.74 -12.18
N GLN A 79 -5.35 10.84 -12.82
CA GLN A 79 -4.90 12.20 -12.53
C GLN A 79 -5.45 12.76 -11.21
N GLU A 80 -6.66 12.36 -10.80
CA GLU A 80 -7.28 12.82 -9.55
C GLU A 80 -6.47 12.38 -8.31
N THR A 81 -5.70 11.30 -8.45
CA THR A 81 -4.94 10.68 -7.37
C THR A 81 -3.42 10.89 -7.49
N GLU A 82 -2.99 11.90 -8.27
CA GLU A 82 -1.57 12.29 -8.42
C GLU A 82 -1.11 13.36 -7.41
N THR A 83 -2.01 13.87 -6.56
CA THR A 83 -1.75 14.90 -5.53
C THR A 83 -1.39 14.30 -4.18
#